data_AF-A0AAN7A7R1-F1
#
_entry.id   AF-A0AAN7A7R1-F1
#
_cell.length_a   1.000
_cell.length_b   1.000
_cell.length_c   1.000
_cell.angle_alpha   90.00
_cell.angle_beta   90.00
_cell.angle_gamma   90.00
#
_symmetry.space_group_name_H-M   'P 1'
#
loop_
_entity.id
_entity.type
_entity.pdbx_description
1 polymer ?
#
loop_
_entity_poly.entity_id
_entity_poly.type
_entity_poly.pdbx_seq_one_letter_code
_entity_poly.pdbx_strand_id
1 'polypeptide(L)'
;MQLTFALLAAIAAPALAAVGGRCSNNWGSDCICLDSSICRNRWGGTPYTGSPGNWPCPNDPDNIIGCVVKPCPGQGSGTQCLWRNACRNPNGNPVCPGGNDFICCNHQW
;
A
#
# COMPACT_ATOMS: atom_id res chain seq x y z
N MET A 1 -0.23 -37.41 -41.43
CA MET A 1 -0.98 -36.27 -40.84
C MET A 1 -1.46 -36.71 -39.46
N GLN A 2 -0.93 -36.14 -38.38
CA GLN A 2 -1.49 -36.31 -37.03
C GLN A 2 -1.41 -34.95 -36.34
N LEU A 3 -2.55 -34.29 -36.24
CA LEU A 3 -2.76 -33.14 -35.37
C LEU A 3 -3.26 -33.67 -34.03
N THR A 4 -2.55 -33.38 -32.94
CA THR A 4 -3.12 -33.46 -31.60
C THR A 4 -2.64 -32.29 -30.75
N PHE A 5 -3.53 -31.29 -30.71
CA PHE A 5 -3.78 -30.26 -29.70
C PHE A 5 -2.78 -30.11 -28.55
N ALA A 6 -1.98 -29.04 -28.62
CA ALA A 6 -1.31 -28.48 -27.46
C ALA A 6 -2.33 -27.71 -26.60
N LEU A 7 -2.59 -28.19 -25.38
CA LEU A 7 -3.43 -27.52 -24.40
C LEU A 7 -2.60 -26.37 -23.76
N LEU A 8 -2.73 -25.14 -24.28
CA LEU A 8 -2.21 -23.96 -23.61
C LEU A 8 -3.08 -23.70 -22.36
N ALA A 9 -2.58 -24.08 -21.18
CA ALA A 9 -3.12 -23.59 -19.92
C ALA A 9 -2.74 -22.11 -19.78
N ALA A 10 -3.64 -21.22 -20.19
CA ALA A 10 -3.55 -19.80 -19.89
C ALA A 10 -3.74 -19.61 -18.39
N ILE A 11 -2.64 -19.55 -17.64
CA ILE A 11 -2.63 -19.16 -16.24
C ILE A 11 -2.98 -17.68 -16.23
N ALA A 12 -4.26 -17.35 -16.01
CA ALA A 12 -4.65 -15.98 -15.70
C ALA A 12 -3.97 -15.62 -14.38
N ALA A 13 -2.87 -14.85 -14.45
CA ALA A 13 -2.33 -14.22 -13.26
C ALA A 13 -3.46 -13.36 -12.67
N PRO A 14 -3.91 -13.59 -11.42
CA PRO A 14 -4.87 -12.70 -10.82
C PRO A 14 -4.21 -11.33 -10.79
N ALA A 15 -4.83 -10.36 -11.44
CA ALA A 15 -4.40 -8.97 -11.35
C ALA A 15 -4.47 -8.58 -9.87
N LEU A 16 -3.30 -8.52 -9.21
CA LEU A 16 -3.12 -7.99 -7.85
C LEU A 16 -3.39 -6.48 -7.91
N ALA A 17 -4.66 -6.10 -8.00
CA ALA A 17 -5.02 -4.81 -8.58
C ALA A 17 -4.83 -3.60 -7.65
N ALA A 18 -4.44 -3.76 -6.39
CA ALA A 18 -4.19 -2.60 -5.53
C ALA A 18 -3.04 -2.75 -4.51
N VAL A 19 -2.22 -3.80 -4.56
CA VAL A 19 -0.98 -3.86 -3.75
C VAL A 19 -0.06 -2.68 -4.11
N GLY A 20 0.30 -1.87 -3.12
CA GLY A 20 1.04 -0.61 -3.29
C GLY A 20 0.16 0.57 -3.72
N GLY A 21 -1.15 0.38 -3.86
CA GLY A 21 -2.15 1.39 -4.20
C GLY A 21 -2.79 2.04 -2.97
N ARG A 22 -3.64 3.05 -3.23
CA ARG A 22 -4.42 3.73 -2.19
C ARG A 22 -5.39 2.77 -1.52
N CYS A 23 -5.57 2.95 -0.21
CA CYS A 23 -6.74 2.39 0.45
C CYS A 23 -8.03 3.04 -0.09
N SER A 24 -9.15 2.35 0.12
CA SER A 24 -10.48 2.82 -0.27
C SER A 24 -10.84 4.17 0.39
N ASN A 25 -11.84 4.86 -0.17
CA ASN A 25 -12.12 6.29 0.02
C ASN A 25 -12.37 6.78 1.47
N ASN A 26 -12.41 5.91 2.48
CA ASN A 26 -12.63 6.25 3.89
C ASN A 26 -11.37 6.12 4.78
N TRP A 27 -10.24 5.70 4.20
CA TRP A 27 -9.03 5.37 4.95
C TRP A 27 -7.94 6.45 4.94
N GLY A 28 -8.27 7.64 4.45
CA GLY A 28 -7.36 8.79 4.48
C GLY A 28 -6.25 8.75 3.43
N SER A 29 -5.45 9.81 3.41
CA SER A 29 -4.32 9.96 2.49
C SER A 29 -3.01 9.37 3.03
N ASP A 30 -3.04 8.77 4.21
CA ASP A 30 -1.92 8.13 4.90
C ASP A 30 -1.97 6.61 4.83
N CYS A 31 -2.93 6.04 4.09
CA CYS A 31 -3.13 4.61 3.97
C CYS A 31 -2.72 4.09 2.58
N ILE A 32 -1.93 3.01 2.57
CA ILE A 32 -1.51 2.24 1.40
C ILE A 32 -1.81 0.76 1.61
N CYS A 33 -2.24 0.05 0.56
CA CYS A 33 -2.52 -1.39 0.62
C CYS A 33 -1.23 -2.20 0.54
N LEU A 34 -0.90 -2.96 1.58
CA LEU A 34 0.30 -3.79 1.65
C LEU A 34 0.03 -5.10 2.39
N ASP A 35 0.88 -6.09 2.13
CA ASP A 35 0.94 -7.26 2.99
C ASP A 35 1.19 -6.83 4.45
N SER A 36 0.37 -7.38 5.36
CA SER A 36 0.40 -7.06 6.80
C SER A 36 1.79 -7.23 7.45
N SER A 37 2.53 -8.26 7.04
CA SER A 37 3.86 -8.55 7.56
C SER A 37 4.90 -7.59 6.98
N ILE A 38 4.77 -7.23 5.71
CA ILE A 38 5.64 -6.23 5.07
C ILE A 38 5.41 -4.85 5.67
N CYS A 39 4.15 -4.46 5.90
CA CYS A 39 3.81 -3.22 6.59
C CYS A 39 4.54 -3.11 7.93
N ARG A 40 4.42 -4.14 8.77
CA ARG A 40 4.99 -4.14 10.12
C ARG A 40 6.51 -4.27 10.13
N ASN A 41 7.05 -5.27 9.44
CA ASN A 41 8.43 -5.70 9.60
C ASN A 41 9.41 -4.90 8.74
N ARG A 42 8.99 -4.50 7.53
CA ARG A 42 9.86 -3.76 6.61
C ARG A 42 9.75 -2.26 6.79
N TRP A 43 8.53 -1.76 6.98
CA TRP A 43 8.26 -0.32 7.00
C TRP A 43 8.00 0.23 8.40
N GLY A 44 7.91 -0.62 9.43
CA GLY A 44 7.58 -0.19 10.79
C GLY A 44 6.18 0.43 10.90
N GLY A 45 5.30 0.16 9.94
CA GLY A 45 3.96 0.69 9.89
C GLY A 45 2.97 -0.08 10.75
N THR A 46 1.79 0.49 10.92
CA THR A 46 0.66 -0.11 11.61
C THR A 46 -0.30 -0.72 10.59
N PRO A 47 -0.52 -2.04 10.63
CA PRO A 47 -1.53 -2.72 9.84
C PRO A 47 -2.96 -2.47 10.36
N TYR A 48 -3.90 -2.22 9.46
CA TYR A 48 -5.33 -2.04 9.74
C TYR A 48 -6.16 -2.94 8.82
N THR A 49 -6.78 -3.96 9.40
CA THR A 49 -7.65 -4.88 8.65
C THR A 49 -8.94 -4.19 8.20
N GLY A 50 -9.52 -3.31 9.02
CA GLY A 50 -10.84 -2.71 8.77
C GLY A 50 -11.98 -3.46 9.42
N SER A 51 -13.17 -3.34 8.85
CA SER A 51 -14.39 -3.99 9.35
C SER A 51 -15.33 -4.34 8.18
N PRO A 52 -16.29 -5.25 8.36
CA PRO A 52 -17.26 -5.59 7.32
C PRO A 52 -17.93 -4.34 6.73
N GLY A 53 -17.88 -4.20 5.41
CA GLY A 53 -18.40 -3.02 4.68
C GLY A 53 -17.46 -1.81 4.65
N ASN A 54 -16.32 -1.86 5.35
CA ASN A 54 -15.29 -0.82 5.35
C ASN A 54 -13.89 -1.44 5.36
N TRP A 55 -13.58 -2.21 4.33
CA TRP A 55 -12.25 -2.78 4.13
C TRP A 55 -11.33 -1.74 3.45
N PRO A 56 -10.09 -1.52 3.94
CA PRO A 56 -9.14 -0.61 3.31
C PRO A 56 -8.74 -1.07 1.91
N CYS A 57 -8.58 -2.37 1.73
CA CYS A 57 -8.12 -2.99 0.48
C CYS A 57 -9.14 -4.03 0.01
N PRO A 58 -10.37 -3.60 -0.37
CA PRO A 58 -11.51 -4.51 -0.57
C PRO A 58 -11.38 -5.44 -1.78
N ASN A 59 -10.44 -5.14 -2.69
CA ASN A 59 -10.22 -5.89 -3.92
C ASN A 59 -8.94 -6.74 -3.88
N ASP A 60 -8.22 -6.74 -2.77
CA ASP A 60 -6.97 -7.48 -2.59
C ASP A 60 -7.17 -8.71 -1.69
N PRO A 61 -6.25 -9.69 -1.70
CA PRO A 61 -6.27 -10.83 -0.78
C PRO A 61 -6.28 -10.43 0.70
N ASP A 62 -6.80 -11.29 1.57
CA ASP A 62 -6.99 -11.03 3.01
C ASP A 62 -5.70 -10.59 3.76
N ASN A 63 -4.52 -10.99 3.28
CA ASN A 63 -3.24 -10.59 3.87
C ASN A 63 -2.80 -9.17 3.45
N ILE A 64 -3.42 -8.59 2.42
CA ILE A 64 -3.21 -7.22 1.97
C ILE A 64 -4.21 -6.32 2.68
N ILE A 65 -3.70 -5.45 3.53
CA ILE A 65 -4.50 -4.59 4.40
C ILE A 65 -3.98 -3.16 4.37
N GLY A 66 -4.72 -2.25 5.00
CA GLY A 66 -4.30 -0.86 5.11
C GLY A 66 -3.03 -0.76 5.96
N CYS A 67 -2.03 -0.03 5.48
CA CYS A 67 -0.81 0.25 6.20
C CYS A 67 -0.64 1.75 6.38
N VAL A 68 -0.41 2.18 7.63
CA VAL A 68 -0.06 3.57 7.97
C VAL A 68 1.35 3.60 8.51
N VAL A 69 2.22 4.43 7.93
CA VAL A 69 3.64 4.52 8.33
C VAL A 69 3.89 5.88 8.98
N LYS A 70 4.05 5.87 10.30
CA LYS A 70 4.26 7.05 11.14
C LYS A 70 5.08 6.69 12.38
N PRO A 71 6.28 7.28 12.59
CA PRO A 71 6.95 8.21 11.68
C PRO A 71 7.42 7.56 10.37
N CYS A 72 7.92 8.36 9.43
CA CYS A 72 8.62 7.80 8.28
C CYS A 72 9.88 7.03 8.75
N PRO A 73 10.27 5.94 8.08
CA PRO A 73 11.42 5.15 8.47
C PRO A 73 12.72 5.97 8.52
N GLY A 74 13.41 5.91 9.65
CA GLY A 74 14.67 6.64 9.87
C GLY A 74 14.53 8.17 9.94
N GLN A 75 13.30 8.70 10.04
CA GLN A 75 13.04 10.14 10.14
C GLN A 75 12.51 10.53 11.52
N GLY A 76 12.40 11.84 11.77
CA GLY A 76 11.88 12.38 13.03
C GLY A 76 10.41 12.04 13.28
N SER A 77 10.00 12.06 14.56
CA SER A 77 8.63 11.75 15.00
C SER A 77 7.55 12.65 14.40
N GLY A 78 7.93 13.84 13.92
CA GLY A 78 7.05 14.78 13.21
C GLY A 78 6.89 14.49 11.73
N THR A 79 7.03 13.22 11.29
CA THR A 79 6.89 12.84 9.88
C THR A 79 5.86 11.73 9.70
N GLN A 80 5.30 11.61 8.50
CA GLN A 80 4.35 10.55 8.14
C GLN A 80 4.40 10.29 6.64
N CYS A 81 4.23 9.03 6.22
CA CYS A 81 4.05 8.71 4.81
C CYS A 81 2.64 9.10 4.36
N LEU A 82 2.54 9.95 3.35
CA LEU A 82 1.27 10.39 2.76
C LEU A 82 1.34 10.27 1.23
N TRP A 83 0.17 10.13 0.61
CA TRP A 83 0.08 10.32 -0.83
C TRP A 83 0.47 11.76 -1.21
N ARG A 84 1.29 11.90 -2.26
CA ARG A 84 1.92 13.15 -2.69
C ARG A 84 0.93 14.30 -2.84
N ASN A 85 -0.26 14.04 -3.37
CA ASN A 85 -1.31 15.06 -3.53
C ASN A 85 -1.87 15.61 -2.21
N ALA A 86 -1.70 14.90 -1.09
CA ALA A 86 -2.07 15.35 0.25
C ALA A 86 -0.87 15.89 1.05
N CYS A 87 0.35 15.75 0.52
CA CYS A 87 1.58 16.17 1.16
C CYS A 87 1.89 17.64 0.89
N ARG A 88 1.64 18.50 1.87
CA ARG A 88 1.94 19.94 1.73
C ARG A 88 3.41 20.31 1.97
N ASN A 89 4.13 19.50 2.76
CA ASN A 89 5.56 19.72 3.07
C ASN A 89 6.36 18.40 2.91
N PRO A 90 6.80 18.07 1.69
CA PRO A 90 7.60 16.88 1.40
C PRO A 90 8.96 16.90 2.11
N ASN A 91 9.36 15.77 2.69
CA ASN A 91 10.69 15.56 3.28
C ASN A 91 11.72 15.08 2.21
N GLY A 92 11.27 14.76 0.99
CA GLY A 92 12.14 14.43 -0.16
C GLY A 92 12.79 13.04 -0.15
N ASN A 93 12.86 12.39 1.01
CA ASN A 93 13.43 11.06 1.16
C ASN A 93 12.46 9.94 0.71
N PRO A 94 12.85 9.03 -0.21
CA PRO A 94 12.00 7.94 -0.71
C PRO A 94 11.97 6.75 0.27
N VAL A 95 11.58 7.00 1.51
CA VAL A 95 11.58 6.03 2.62
C VAL A 95 10.23 5.35 2.84
N CYS A 96 9.28 5.55 1.93
CA CYS A 96 7.90 5.08 2.05
C CYS A 96 7.57 4.02 0.98
N PRO A 97 6.63 3.09 1.27
CA PRO A 97 6.37 1.89 0.46
C PRO A 97 5.70 2.08 -0.92
N GLY A 98 5.28 3.29 -1.30
CA GLY A 98 4.57 3.54 -2.57
C GLY A 98 5.36 4.39 -3.56
N GLY A 99 6.70 4.25 -3.53
CA GLY A 99 7.60 4.89 -4.49
C GLY A 99 7.49 6.41 -4.49
N ASN A 100 7.29 6.99 -5.67
CA ASN A 100 7.25 8.45 -5.84
C ASN A 100 5.92 9.08 -5.44
N ASP A 101 4.85 8.30 -5.26
CA ASP A 101 3.50 8.81 -5.02
C ASP A 101 3.07 8.71 -3.56
N PHE A 102 3.65 7.80 -2.78
CA PHE A 102 3.46 7.71 -1.34
C PHE A 102 4.77 8.08 -0.66
N ILE A 103 4.87 9.32 -0.21
CA ILE A 103 6.14 9.99 0.13
C ILE A 103 6.18 10.37 1.60
N CYS A 104 7.39 10.58 2.12
CA CYS A 104 7.54 11.10 3.47
C CYS A 104 7.21 12.60 3.53
N CYS A 105 6.37 12.98 4.48
CA CYS A 105 5.89 14.34 4.69
C CYS A 105 6.14 14.78 6.12
N ASN A 106 6.49 16.04 6.32
CA ASN A 106 6.53 16.64 7.64
C ASN A 106 5.09 16.92 8.11
N HIS A 107 4.79 16.66 9.38
CA HIS A 107 3.52 17.08 9.99
C HIS A 107 3.35 18.59 9.81
N GLN A 108 2.15 18.99 9.39
CA GLN A 108 1.73 20.37 9.50
C GLN A 108 0.96 20.48 10.81
N TRP A 109 1.56 21.18 11.78
CA TRP A 109 0.87 21.66 12.96
C TRP A 109 0.10 22.93 12.60
#